data_AF-A0AAW2L3Y3-F1
#
_entry.id   AF-A0AAW2L3Y3-F1
#
_cell.length_a   1.000
_cell.length_b   1.000
_cell.length_c   1.000
_cell.angle_alpha   90.00
_cell.angle_beta   90.00
_cell.angle_gamma   90.00
#
_symmetry.space_group_name_H-M   'P 1'
#
loop_
_entity.id
_entity.type
_entity.pdbx_description
1 polymer ?
#
loop_
_entity_poly.entity_id
_entity_poly.type
_entity_poly.pdbx_seq_one_letter_code
_entity_poly.pdbx_strand_id
1 'polypeptide(L)'
;MGFLPFLTFICMLNFHLFQTFASDGSTLETYIVHVDGPDGVLNRLDDLDGWYNTFLSTITVASGERHRMIYSYRNVFKGFAARLSADEVKAMEDTPGFVSARPERKLSLHTTHSPNFLGLNQNMGFWNESNYGKGVIIGVLDTGIFPDHPSFSDEGMPPPPAKWKGKCDFNVTTKCNNKIIGARYFNSFDDSPLDDEGHGTHTASTAAGTL
;
A
#
# COMPACT_ATOMS: atom_id res chain seq x y z
N MET A 1 11.84 -76.73 -36.15
CA MET A 1 10.64 -75.94 -36.51
C MET A 1 10.56 -74.81 -35.50
N GLY A 2 11.22 -73.66 -35.72
CA GLY A 2 10.62 -72.44 -36.28
C GLY A 2 9.54 -71.90 -35.33
N PHE A 3 9.62 -70.75 -34.64
CA PHE A 3 9.91 -69.40 -35.08
C PHE A 3 10.31 -68.47 -33.89
N LEU A 4 11.02 -67.38 -34.22
CA LEU A 4 11.42 -66.23 -33.38
C LEU A 4 10.21 -65.26 -33.07
N PRO A 5 10.39 -64.20 -32.25
CA PRO A 5 9.39 -63.55 -31.40
C PRO A 5 8.71 -62.33 -32.04
N PHE A 6 7.64 -61.81 -31.41
CA PHE A 6 7.20 -60.42 -31.64
C PHE A 6 6.79 -59.73 -30.34
N LEU A 7 7.51 -58.65 -30.09
CA LEU A 7 7.39 -57.68 -29.02
C LEU A 7 6.56 -56.50 -29.57
N THR A 8 5.30 -56.32 -29.19
CA THR A 8 4.56 -55.08 -29.48
C THR A 8 3.43 -54.84 -28.48
N PHE A 9 3.72 -53.97 -27.50
CA PHE A 9 2.96 -52.74 -27.20
C PHE A 9 1.42 -52.81 -27.27
N ILE A 10 0.77 -53.07 -26.14
CA ILE A 10 -0.62 -52.65 -25.89
C ILE A 10 -0.64 -51.90 -24.55
N CYS A 11 -0.17 -50.65 -24.58
CA CYS A 11 -0.44 -49.68 -23.53
C CYS A 11 -1.84 -49.11 -23.82
N MET A 12 -2.85 -49.74 -23.23
CA MET A 12 -4.27 -49.37 -23.37
C MET A 12 -4.46 -47.89 -23.02
N LEU A 13 -5.06 -47.17 -23.97
CA LEU A 13 -5.52 -45.79 -23.86
C LEU A 13 -6.24 -45.55 -22.53
N ASN A 14 -5.57 -44.84 -21.63
CA ASN A 14 -6.22 -43.96 -20.66
C ASN A 14 -5.66 -42.56 -20.88
N PHE A 15 -5.82 -42.05 -22.09
CA PHE A 15 -5.74 -40.61 -22.32
C PHE A 15 -7.08 -40.04 -21.87
N HIS A 16 -7.25 -39.91 -20.54
CA HIS A 16 -8.18 -38.91 -20.04
C HIS A 16 -7.67 -37.59 -20.59
N LEU A 17 -8.37 -37.09 -21.61
CA LEU A 17 -8.29 -35.73 -22.08
C LEU A 17 -8.74 -34.85 -20.90
N PHE A 18 -7.86 -34.63 -19.92
CA PHE A 18 -7.90 -33.42 -19.14
C PHE A 18 -7.51 -32.32 -20.13
N GLN A 19 -8.49 -31.84 -20.88
CA GLN A 19 -8.43 -30.50 -21.41
C GLN A 19 -8.37 -29.59 -20.19
N THR A 20 -7.16 -29.27 -19.74
CA THR A 20 -6.94 -27.99 -19.10
C THR A 20 -7.36 -26.97 -20.14
N PHE A 21 -8.58 -26.45 -20.01
CA PHE A 21 -8.88 -25.12 -20.52
C PHE A 21 -7.90 -24.21 -19.79
N ALA A 22 -6.73 -23.97 -20.38
CA ALA A 22 -5.97 -22.78 -20.08
C ALA A 22 -6.95 -21.64 -20.37
N SER A 23 -7.42 -20.97 -19.31
CA SER A 23 -8.14 -19.72 -19.45
C SER A 23 -7.17 -18.77 -20.14
N ASP A 24 -7.27 -18.66 -21.46
CA ASP A 24 -6.49 -17.76 -22.31
C ASP A 24 -7.01 -16.32 -22.16
N GLY A 25 -7.01 -15.88 -20.90
CA GLY A 25 -7.35 -14.53 -20.48
C GLY A 25 -6.48 -14.26 -19.27
N SER A 26 -5.29 -13.72 -19.50
CA SER A 26 -4.36 -13.41 -18.42
C SER A 26 -5.06 -12.48 -17.43
N THR A 27 -5.27 -12.94 -16.19
CA THR A 27 -5.99 -12.19 -15.18
C THR A 27 -5.20 -10.93 -14.81
N LEU A 28 -5.84 -9.77 -14.91
CA LEU A 28 -5.22 -8.50 -14.53
C LEU A 28 -5.28 -8.29 -13.02
N GLU A 29 -4.11 -8.15 -12.39
CA GLU A 29 -3.93 -7.79 -10.99
C GLU A 29 -3.32 -6.39 -10.86
N THR A 30 -3.46 -5.76 -9.70
CA THR A 30 -2.76 -4.49 -9.43
C THR A 30 -1.31 -4.80 -9.09
N TYR A 31 -0.37 -4.25 -9.86
CA TYR A 31 1.06 -4.28 -9.57
C TYR A 31 1.56 -2.90 -9.18
N ILE A 32 2.46 -2.86 -8.20
CA ILE A 32 3.28 -1.69 -7.87
C ILE A 32 4.60 -1.83 -8.63
N VAL A 33 4.81 -0.95 -9.61
CA VAL A 33 6.00 -0.91 -10.46
C VAL A 33 6.93 0.20 -9.96
N HIS A 34 8.19 -0.16 -9.72
CA HIS A 34 9.28 0.75 -9.40
C HIS A 34 10.13 0.91 -10.66
N VAL A 35 10.38 2.17 -11.03
CA VAL A 35 11.22 2.54 -12.16
C VAL A 35 12.27 3.54 -11.72
N ASP A 36 13.42 3.52 -12.37
CA ASP A 36 14.35 4.64 -12.33
C ASP A 36 13.89 5.74 -13.28
N GLY A 37 14.23 6.98 -12.92
CA GLY A 37 14.02 8.11 -13.82
C GLY A 37 15.22 8.24 -14.77
N PRO A 38 15.04 8.75 -15.99
CA PRO A 38 16.17 9.08 -16.85
C PRO A 38 17.13 10.04 -16.13
N ASP A 39 18.43 9.86 -16.34
CA ASP A 39 19.47 10.66 -15.71
C ASP A 39 19.22 12.16 -15.94
N GLY A 40 19.11 12.91 -14.83
CA GLY A 40 19.23 14.37 -14.81
C GLY A 40 18.01 15.23 -15.20
N VAL A 41 16.86 14.72 -15.64
CA VAL A 41 15.81 15.60 -16.24
C VAL A 41 14.37 15.16 -15.97
N LEU A 42 13.89 15.14 -14.72
CA LEU A 42 12.43 15.17 -14.47
C LEU A 42 12.13 16.04 -13.24
N ASN A 43 12.06 17.35 -13.44
CA ASN A 43 11.66 18.33 -12.42
C ASN A 43 10.19 18.76 -12.55
N ARG A 44 9.42 18.19 -13.52
CA ARG A 44 8.01 18.53 -13.73
C ARG A 44 7.13 17.29 -13.71
N LEU A 45 5.93 17.47 -13.14
CA LEU A 45 4.97 16.40 -12.89
C LEU A 45 4.46 15.77 -14.19
N ASP A 46 4.13 16.59 -15.20
CA ASP A 46 3.61 16.12 -16.48
C ASP A 46 4.62 15.24 -17.23
N ASP A 47 5.92 15.56 -17.09
CA ASP A 47 7.01 14.82 -17.74
C ASP A 47 7.19 13.42 -17.09
N LEU A 48 6.87 13.28 -15.80
CA LEU A 48 6.98 12.04 -15.04
C LEU A 48 5.81 11.08 -15.32
N ASP A 49 4.58 11.59 -15.39
CA ASP A 49 3.43 10.77 -15.78
C ASP A 49 3.56 10.33 -17.25
N GLY A 50 4.09 11.20 -18.12
CA GLY A 50 4.47 10.83 -19.49
C GLY A 50 5.49 9.68 -19.52
N TRP A 51 6.55 9.77 -18.71
CA TRP A 51 7.56 8.71 -18.57
C TRP A 51 6.94 7.39 -18.13
N TYR A 52 6.11 7.38 -17.09
CA TYR A 52 5.45 6.16 -16.62
C TYR A 52 4.54 5.52 -17.67
N ASN A 53 3.84 6.35 -18.46
CA ASN A 53 3.00 5.84 -19.54
C ASN A 53 3.80 5.14 -20.65
N THR A 54 5.11 5.41 -20.80
CA THR A 54 5.94 4.69 -21.78
C THR A 54 6.04 3.19 -21.47
N PHE A 55 6.09 2.82 -20.19
CA PHE A 55 6.08 1.42 -19.73
C PHE A 55 4.76 0.72 -20.01
N LEU A 56 3.66 1.46 -20.16
CA LEU A 56 2.33 0.94 -20.46
C LEU A 56 1.97 1.00 -21.96
N SER A 57 2.67 1.82 -22.76
CA SER A 57 2.31 2.09 -24.15
C SER A 57 2.24 0.83 -25.02
N THR A 58 3.26 -0.04 -24.97
CA THR A 58 3.30 -1.32 -25.68
C THR A 58 2.17 -2.26 -25.27
N ILE A 59 1.78 -2.20 -24.00
CA ILE A 59 0.74 -3.04 -23.40
C ILE A 59 -0.66 -2.56 -23.82
N THR A 60 -0.90 -1.25 -23.83
CA THR A 60 -2.20 -0.66 -24.22
C THR A 60 -2.54 -0.87 -25.69
N VAL A 61 -1.54 -0.92 -26.57
CA VAL A 61 -1.73 -1.21 -28.00
C VAL A 61 -2.10 -2.68 -28.23
N ALA A 62 -1.51 -3.60 -27.48
CA ALA A 62 -1.81 -5.02 -27.56
C ALA A 62 -3.18 -5.39 -26.96
N SER A 63 -3.63 -4.65 -25.93
CA SER A 63 -4.85 -4.96 -25.17
C SER A 63 -6.08 -4.10 -25.49
N GLY A 64 -5.92 -2.95 -26.15
CA GLY A 64 -7.01 -2.03 -26.47
C GLY A 64 -7.56 -1.21 -25.30
N GLU A 65 -7.05 -1.39 -24.08
CA GLU A 65 -7.49 -0.66 -22.88
C GLU A 65 -6.64 0.61 -22.65
N ARG A 66 -7.29 1.77 -22.59
CA ARG A 66 -6.60 3.07 -22.52
C ARG A 66 -6.32 3.59 -21.10
N HIS A 67 -6.72 2.87 -20.06
CA HIS A 67 -6.58 3.36 -18.68
C HIS A 67 -6.27 2.22 -17.70
N ARG A 68 -4.99 1.83 -17.63
CA ARG A 68 -4.50 0.78 -16.72
C ARG A 68 -3.77 1.30 -15.51
N MET A 69 -3.27 2.54 -15.57
CA MET A 69 -2.61 3.18 -14.45
C MET A 69 -3.63 3.60 -13.40
N ILE A 70 -3.44 3.15 -12.16
CA ILE A 70 -4.27 3.45 -11.00
C ILE A 70 -3.69 4.63 -10.22
N TYR A 71 -2.36 4.69 -10.10
CA TYR A 71 -1.69 5.70 -9.26
C TYR A 71 -0.26 5.98 -9.70
N SER A 72 0.21 7.22 -9.54
CA SER A 72 1.60 7.64 -9.78
C SER A 72 2.32 7.98 -8.47
N TYR A 73 3.38 7.24 -8.15
CA TYR A 73 4.27 7.50 -7.03
C TYR A 73 5.39 8.47 -7.43
N ARG A 74 5.69 9.44 -6.57
CA ARG A 74 6.67 10.50 -6.87
C ARG A 74 7.51 11.01 -5.70
N ASN A 75 7.04 10.83 -4.47
CA ASN A 75 7.67 11.46 -3.30
C ASN A 75 8.78 10.62 -2.69
N VAL A 76 8.53 9.32 -2.47
CA VAL A 76 9.45 8.41 -1.77
C VAL A 76 10.24 7.54 -2.75
N PHE A 77 9.60 7.16 -3.85
CA PHE A 77 10.21 6.46 -4.97
C PHE A 77 9.48 6.85 -6.26
N LYS A 78 10.11 6.56 -7.40
CA LYS A 78 9.54 6.78 -8.73
C LYS A 78 8.86 5.49 -9.18
N GLY A 79 7.61 5.55 -9.60
CA GLY A 79 6.87 4.36 -9.97
C GLY A 79 5.38 4.62 -10.11
N PHE A 80 4.64 3.57 -10.42
CA PHE A 80 3.21 3.63 -10.60
C PHE A 80 2.53 2.33 -10.16
N ALA A 81 1.24 2.40 -9.82
CA ALA A 81 0.38 1.24 -9.68
C ALA A 81 -0.43 1.08 -10.97
N ALA A 82 -0.50 -0.13 -11.52
CA ALA A 82 -1.29 -0.41 -12.72
C ALA A 82 -1.90 -1.81 -12.69
N ARG A 83 -3.01 -1.99 -13.42
CA ARG A 83 -3.58 -3.31 -13.69
C ARG A 83 -2.80 -3.99 -14.80
N LEU A 84 -2.10 -5.07 -14.48
CA LEU A 84 -1.20 -5.80 -15.37
C LEU A 84 -1.40 -7.29 -15.23
N SER A 85 -1.14 -8.03 -16.29
CA SER A 85 -0.95 -9.48 -16.21
C SER A 85 0.48 -9.84 -15.85
N ALA A 86 0.69 -11.09 -15.40
CA ALA A 86 2.04 -11.59 -15.13
C ALA A 86 2.95 -11.55 -16.38
N ASP A 87 2.40 -11.84 -17.56
CA ASP A 87 3.15 -11.80 -18.82
C ASP A 87 3.50 -10.35 -19.21
N GLU A 88 2.61 -9.40 -18.95
CA GLU A 88 2.89 -7.97 -19.18
C GLU A 88 3.96 -7.44 -18.24
N VAL A 89 3.94 -7.85 -16.97
CA VAL A 89 5.02 -7.54 -16.02
C VAL A 89 6.32 -8.15 -16.49
N LYS A 90 6.30 -9.41 -16.95
CA LYS A 90 7.49 -10.10 -17.44
C LYS A 90 8.09 -9.40 -18.66
N ALA A 91 7.26 -8.96 -19.60
CA ALA A 91 7.70 -8.18 -20.76
C ALA A 91 8.24 -6.80 -20.37
N MET A 92 7.71 -6.20 -19.29
CA MET A 92 8.16 -4.91 -18.80
C MET A 92 9.58 -4.96 -18.20
N GLU A 93 10.03 -6.11 -17.71
CA GLU A 93 11.39 -6.29 -17.15
C GLU A 93 12.50 -5.91 -18.13
N ASP A 94 12.25 -6.06 -19.44
CA ASP A 94 13.21 -5.74 -20.50
C ASP A 94 13.19 -4.24 -20.89
N THR A 95 12.33 -3.43 -20.27
CA THR A 95 12.20 -1.99 -20.57
C THR A 95 13.28 -1.19 -19.83
N PRO A 96 14.07 -0.35 -20.52
CA PRO A 96 15.06 0.50 -19.86
C PRO A 96 14.46 1.37 -18.76
N GLY A 97 15.08 1.34 -17.58
CA GLY A 97 14.59 2.05 -16.38
C GLY A 97 13.62 1.24 -15.52
N PHE A 98 13.24 0.02 -15.90
CA PHE A 98 12.56 -0.89 -14.99
C PHE A 98 13.47 -1.29 -13.83
N VAL A 99 12.94 -1.29 -12.59
CA VAL A 99 13.66 -1.75 -11.40
C VAL A 99 13.03 -3.00 -10.81
N SER A 100 11.72 -2.95 -10.55
CA SER A 100 10.97 -4.10 -10.03
C SER A 100 9.46 -3.90 -10.18
N ALA A 101 8.71 -5.00 -10.17
CA ALA A 101 7.26 -4.98 -10.05
C ALA A 101 6.82 -6.05 -9.06
N ARG A 102 5.81 -5.73 -8.25
CA ARG A 102 5.24 -6.67 -7.27
C ARG A 102 3.73 -6.53 -7.20
N PRO A 103 2.99 -7.62 -6.99
CA PRO A 103 1.54 -7.53 -6.81
C PRO A 103 1.22 -6.71 -5.54
N GLU A 104 0.15 -5.94 -5.62
CA GLU A 104 -0.45 -5.27 -4.47
C GLU A 104 -0.86 -6.30 -3.43
N ARG A 105 -0.65 -5.98 -2.16
CA ARG A 105 -1.07 -6.82 -1.04
C ARG A 105 -1.97 -6.01 -0.12
N LYS A 106 -3.15 -6.56 0.16
CA LYS A 106 -4.00 -6.07 1.26
C LYS A 106 -3.44 -6.61 2.56
N LEU A 107 -3.27 -5.72 3.54
CA LEU A 107 -2.85 -6.08 4.89
C LEU A 107 -4.08 -6.14 5.80
N SER A 108 -4.10 -7.11 6.71
CA SER A 108 -5.12 -7.21 7.76
C SER A 108 -4.72 -6.38 8.98
N LEU A 109 -5.72 -5.82 9.65
CA LEU A 109 -5.55 -5.23 10.97
C LEU A 109 -5.09 -6.31 11.96
N HIS A 110 -4.23 -5.92 12.88
CA HIS A 110 -3.76 -6.80 13.94
C HIS A 110 -3.84 -6.04 15.26
N THR A 111 -4.77 -6.45 16.12
CA THR A 111 -4.77 -6.03 17.52
C THR A 111 -4.05 -7.08 18.36
N THR A 112 -3.14 -6.62 19.22
CA THR A 112 -2.60 -7.43 20.31
C THR A 112 -2.95 -6.74 21.63
N HIS A 113 -2.67 -7.39 22.77
CA HIS A 113 -2.63 -6.72 24.07
C HIS A 113 -1.42 -5.74 24.13
N SER A 114 -1.43 -4.71 23.27
CA SER A 114 -0.26 -3.91 22.91
C SER A 114 0.48 -3.36 24.13
N PRO A 115 -0.17 -2.82 25.19
CA PRO A 115 0.56 -2.36 26.37
C PRO A 115 1.32 -3.47 27.09
N ASN A 116 0.70 -4.63 27.31
CA ASN A 116 1.35 -5.77 27.97
C ASN A 116 2.42 -6.40 27.07
N PHE A 117 2.15 -6.55 25.77
CA PHE A 117 3.09 -7.08 24.79
C PHE A 117 4.34 -6.19 24.67
N LEU A 118 4.17 -4.87 24.66
CA LEU A 118 5.25 -3.89 24.61
C LEU A 118 5.89 -3.63 25.99
N GLY A 119 5.40 -4.26 27.06
CA GLY A 119 5.92 -4.07 28.43
C GLY A 119 5.68 -2.67 29.00
N LEU A 120 4.67 -1.94 28.50
CA LEU A 120 4.31 -0.59 28.93
C LEU A 120 3.64 -0.64 30.31
N ASN A 121 4.46 -0.58 31.35
CA ASN A 121 4.02 -0.48 32.74
C ASN A 121 4.05 0.99 33.19
N GLN A 122 3.05 1.39 33.97
CA GLN A 122 3.02 2.72 34.58
C GLN A 122 4.26 2.93 35.47
N ASN A 123 4.80 4.15 35.45
CA ASN A 123 5.95 4.56 36.26
C ASN A 123 7.26 3.77 36.04
N MET A 124 7.38 3.04 34.92
CA MET A 124 8.60 2.35 34.52
C MET A 124 9.07 2.79 33.14
N GLY A 125 10.38 2.92 32.97
CA GLY A 125 11.00 3.33 31.70
C GLY A 125 11.41 4.80 31.65
N PHE A 126 11.84 5.26 30.48
CA PHE A 126 12.51 6.55 30.27
C PHE A 126 11.54 7.75 30.10
N TRP A 127 10.28 7.64 30.55
CA TRP A 127 9.24 8.64 30.29
C TRP A 127 9.62 10.05 30.74
N ASN A 128 10.08 10.21 31.99
CA ASN A 128 10.50 11.52 32.49
C ASN A 128 11.78 12.01 31.78
N GLU A 129 12.75 11.13 31.56
CA GLU A 129 14.02 11.45 30.89
C GLU A 129 13.84 11.85 29.42
N SER A 130 12.82 11.32 28.73
CA SER A 130 12.40 11.74 27.38
C SER A 130 11.42 12.89 27.34
N ASN A 131 11.08 13.48 28.49
CA ASN A 131 10.07 14.52 28.59
C ASN A 131 8.74 14.08 27.95
N TYR A 132 8.37 12.80 28.15
CA TYR A 132 7.15 12.18 27.65
C TYR A 132 6.96 12.29 26.13
N GLY A 133 8.06 12.39 25.37
CA GLY A 133 8.01 12.57 23.91
C GLY A 133 7.57 13.96 23.46
N LYS A 134 7.65 14.98 24.32
CA LYS A 134 7.26 16.36 23.99
C LYS A 134 7.95 16.84 22.70
N GLY A 135 7.15 17.32 21.75
CA GLY A 135 7.62 17.84 20.46
C GLY A 135 7.86 16.76 19.38
N VAL A 136 7.62 15.49 19.70
CA VAL A 136 7.59 14.39 18.71
C VAL A 136 6.23 14.39 18.00
N ILE A 137 6.27 14.20 16.69
CA ILE A 137 5.07 13.99 15.87
C ILE A 137 4.98 12.50 15.57
N ILE A 138 3.85 11.88 15.89
CA ILE A 138 3.59 10.46 15.66
C ILE A 138 2.62 10.33 14.47
N GLY A 139 3.03 9.59 13.45
CA GLY A 139 2.17 9.24 12.32
C GLY A 139 1.59 7.84 12.52
N VAL A 140 0.26 7.73 12.44
CA VAL A 140 -0.46 6.45 12.55
C VAL A 140 -1.17 6.20 11.22
N LEU A 141 -0.84 5.09 10.56
CA LEU A 141 -1.51 4.62 9.34
C LEU A 141 -2.41 3.45 9.72
N ASP A 142 -3.71 3.71 9.82
CA ASP A 142 -4.69 2.79 10.41
C ASP A 142 -6.09 3.11 9.85
N THR A 143 -7.16 2.61 10.49
CA THR A 143 -8.57 2.76 10.05
C THR A 143 -9.12 4.18 10.17
N GLY A 144 -8.42 5.09 10.84
CA GLY A 144 -8.83 6.48 11.00
C GLY A 144 -8.55 7.01 12.39
N ILE A 145 -9.27 8.07 12.77
CA ILE A 145 -9.30 8.59 14.14
C ILE A 145 -10.71 9.06 14.53
N PHE A 146 -11.15 8.77 15.76
CA PHE A 146 -12.32 9.41 16.38
C PHE A 146 -11.86 10.60 17.25
N PRO A 147 -11.86 11.83 16.71
CA PRO A 147 -11.16 12.96 17.32
C PRO A 147 -11.82 13.50 18.60
N ASP A 148 -13.10 13.19 18.82
CA ASP A 148 -13.85 13.66 19.99
C ASP A 148 -13.62 12.75 21.23
N HIS A 149 -12.81 11.68 21.10
CA HIS A 149 -12.48 10.82 22.23
C HIS A 149 -11.66 11.59 23.29
N PRO A 150 -11.95 11.46 24.60
CA PRO A 150 -11.25 12.20 25.67
C PRO A 150 -9.72 12.04 25.65
N SER A 151 -9.20 10.89 25.20
CA SER A 151 -7.76 10.64 25.04
C SER A 151 -7.07 11.60 24.06
N PHE A 152 -7.83 12.32 23.22
CA PHE A 152 -7.31 13.32 22.28
C PHE A 152 -7.62 14.76 22.69
N SER A 153 -7.99 14.98 23.95
CA SER A 153 -8.01 16.31 24.55
C SER A 153 -6.65 17.00 24.34
N ASP A 154 -6.69 18.26 23.94
CA ASP A 154 -5.51 19.09 23.76
C ASP A 154 -5.28 20.07 24.92
N GLU A 155 -5.95 19.84 26.05
CA GLU A 155 -5.72 20.60 27.27
C GLU A 155 -4.24 20.54 27.67
N GLY A 156 -3.63 21.72 27.85
CA GLY A 156 -2.20 21.85 28.17
C GLY A 156 -1.24 21.56 27.00
N MET A 157 -1.74 21.25 25.80
CA MET A 157 -0.90 21.03 24.63
C MET A 157 -0.50 22.36 23.96
N PRO A 158 0.78 22.57 23.64
CA PRO A 158 1.20 23.70 22.83
C PRO A 158 0.73 23.51 21.37
N PRO A 159 0.71 24.58 20.56
CA PRO A 159 0.45 24.47 19.13
C PRO A 159 1.37 23.45 18.42
N PRO A 160 0.94 22.88 17.28
CA PRO A 160 1.76 21.96 16.49
C PRO A 160 3.14 22.54 16.18
N PRO A 161 4.21 21.72 16.14
CA PRO A 161 5.55 22.21 15.81
C PRO A 161 5.56 22.96 14.48
N ALA A 162 6.28 24.09 14.37
CA ALA A 162 6.31 24.92 13.15
C ALA A 162 6.78 24.19 11.88
N LYS A 163 7.51 23.07 12.03
CA LYS A 163 7.92 22.18 10.94
C LYS A 163 6.78 21.32 10.37
N TRP A 164 5.65 21.24 11.06
CA TRP A 164 4.49 20.45 10.64
C TRP A 164 3.84 21.09 9.42
N LYS A 165 3.66 20.30 8.37
CA LYS A 165 3.04 20.70 7.09
C LYS A 165 1.87 19.80 6.71
N GLY A 166 1.35 19.04 7.67
CA GLY A 166 0.23 18.15 7.41
C GLY A 166 -1.08 18.90 7.24
N LYS A 167 -2.11 18.14 6.92
CA LYS A 167 -3.45 18.64 6.63
C LYS A 167 -4.47 17.91 7.48
N CYS A 168 -5.59 18.59 7.73
CA CYS A 168 -6.76 18.04 8.38
C CYS A 168 -7.87 17.93 7.34
N ASP A 169 -8.17 16.70 6.89
CA ASP A 169 -9.12 16.43 5.82
C ASP A 169 -10.52 16.03 6.36
N PHE A 170 -10.99 16.66 7.44
CA PHE A 170 -12.38 16.49 7.91
C PHE A 170 -13.33 17.44 7.16
N ASN A 171 -14.50 16.94 6.78
CA ASN A 171 -15.54 17.70 6.06
C ASN A 171 -16.37 18.65 6.95
N VAL A 172 -15.98 18.83 8.22
CA VAL A 172 -16.65 19.70 9.22
C VAL A 172 -15.68 20.73 9.77
N THR A 173 -16.22 21.88 10.21
CA THR A 173 -15.47 23.13 10.43
C THR A 173 -14.39 23.09 11.52
N THR A 174 -14.33 22.05 12.37
CA THR A 174 -13.22 21.84 13.31
C THR A 174 -13.06 20.38 13.72
N LYS A 175 -12.11 19.62 13.15
CA LYS A 175 -11.65 18.34 13.73
C LYS A 175 -10.14 18.06 13.53
N CYS A 176 -9.31 19.03 13.86
CA CYS A 176 -7.96 18.81 14.37
C CYS A 176 -7.77 19.82 15.51
N ASN A 177 -6.94 19.50 16.49
CA ASN A 177 -6.65 20.37 17.63
C ASN A 177 -5.13 20.36 17.89
N ASN A 178 -4.66 20.82 19.05
CA ASN A 178 -3.22 20.79 19.35
C ASN A 178 -2.68 19.38 19.66
N LYS A 179 -3.56 18.36 19.74
CA LYS A 179 -3.22 16.95 19.95
C LYS A 179 -3.27 16.14 18.65
N ILE A 180 -4.41 16.13 17.97
CA ILE A 180 -4.57 15.61 16.61
C ILE A 180 -4.28 16.76 15.66
N ILE A 181 -3.04 16.84 15.18
CA ILE A 181 -2.55 17.97 14.39
C ILE A 181 -2.75 17.79 12.87
N GLY A 182 -3.18 16.60 12.45
CA GLY A 182 -3.62 16.30 11.09
C GLY A 182 -4.21 14.90 10.97
N ALA A 183 -5.06 14.73 9.98
CA ALA A 183 -5.78 13.49 9.70
C ALA A 183 -6.11 13.46 8.22
N ARG A 184 -5.78 12.36 7.56
CA ARG A 184 -5.96 12.18 6.11
C ARG A 184 -6.44 10.76 5.82
N TYR A 185 -7.17 10.61 4.75
CA TYR A 185 -7.59 9.33 4.19
C TYR A 185 -7.01 9.19 2.78
N PHE A 186 -6.82 7.95 2.32
CA PHE A 186 -6.14 7.65 1.05
C PHE A 186 -6.87 6.62 0.19
N ASN A 187 -7.97 6.04 0.69
CA ASN A 187 -8.78 5.11 -0.09
C ASN A 187 -9.89 5.87 -0.83
N SER A 188 -10.50 5.20 -1.82
CA SER A 188 -11.58 5.76 -2.64
C SER A 188 -12.97 5.53 -2.05
N PHE A 189 -13.06 4.84 -0.91
CA PHE A 189 -14.33 4.43 -0.29
C PHE A 189 -14.70 5.30 0.91
N ASP A 190 -13.71 5.90 1.57
CA ASP A 190 -13.94 6.83 2.66
C ASP A 190 -13.89 8.26 2.11
N ASP A 191 -14.76 9.12 2.63
CA ASP A 191 -14.79 10.55 2.33
C ASP A 191 -14.21 11.39 3.47
N SER A 192 -13.70 10.74 4.52
CA SER A 192 -13.33 11.32 5.80
C SER A 192 -12.30 10.44 6.53
N PRO A 193 -11.39 11.00 7.35
CA PRO A 193 -10.49 10.23 8.20
C PRO A 193 -11.14 9.76 9.51
N LEU A 194 -12.47 9.76 9.60
CA LEU A 194 -13.20 9.27 10.77
C LEU A 194 -13.03 7.75 10.92
N ASP A 195 -12.90 7.32 12.16
CA ASP A 195 -12.75 5.90 12.49
C ASP A 195 -14.09 5.28 12.92
N ASP A 196 -14.70 4.54 12.01
CA ASP A 196 -15.93 3.78 12.30
C ASP A 196 -15.63 2.35 12.81
N GLU A 197 -14.37 1.91 12.72
CA GLU A 197 -13.95 0.56 13.13
C GLU A 197 -13.38 0.57 14.56
N GLY A 198 -12.60 1.59 14.91
CA GLY A 198 -12.07 1.85 16.25
C GLY A 198 -10.60 1.46 16.45
N HIS A 199 -10.00 0.66 15.56
CA HIS A 199 -8.62 0.21 15.66
C HIS A 199 -7.64 1.38 15.62
N GLY A 200 -7.81 2.33 14.69
CA GLY A 200 -6.97 3.51 14.58
C GLY A 200 -7.01 4.40 15.81
N THR A 201 -8.21 4.60 16.37
CA THR A 201 -8.43 5.35 17.61
C THR A 201 -7.78 4.67 18.80
N HIS A 202 -7.90 3.34 18.92
CA HIS A 202 -7.24 2.57 19.96
C HIS A 202 -5.71 2.61 19.83
N THR A 203 -5.17 2.41 18.62
CA THR A 203 -3.74 2.45 18.33
C THR A 203 -3.15 3.83 18.61
N ALA A 204 -3.81 4.90 18.15
CA ALA A 204 -3.38 6.28 18.37
C ALA A 204 -3.45 6.68 19.85
N SER A 205 -4.49 6.26 20.59
CA SER A 205 -4.59 6.53 22.03
C SER A 205 -3.58 5.72 22.85
N THR A 206 -3.19 4.52 22.41
CA THR A 206 -2.06 3.80 23.02
C THR A 206 -0.74 4.54 22.82
N ALA A 207 -0.52 5.11 21.63
CA ALA A 207 0.72 5.82 21.31
C ALA A 207 0.83 7.20 21.96
N ALA A 208 -0.28 7.93 22.05
CA ALA A 208 -0.27 9.34 22.42
C ALA A 208 -1.49 9.79 23.24
N GLY A 209 -2.34 8.91 23.74
CA GLY A 209 -3.54 9.29 24.49
C GLY A 209 -3.22 10.04 25.78
N THR A 210 -4.11 10.94 26.18
CA THR A 210 -4.12 11.48 27.55
C THR A 210 -4.71 10.45 28.51
N LEU A 211 -4.19 10.42 29.73
CA LEU A 211 -4.73 9.65 30.85
C LEU A 211 -5.83 10.43 31.57
#